data_AF-A0ABD2G0Q5-F1
#
_entry.id   AF-A0ABD2G0Q5-F1
#
_cell.length_a   1.000
_cell.length_b   1.000
_cell.length_c   1.000
_cell.angle_alpha   90.00
_cell.angle_beta   90.00
_cell.angle_gamma   90.00
#
_symmetry.space_group_name_H-M   'P 1'
#
loop_
_entity.id
_entity.type
_entity.pdbx_description
1 polymer ?
#
loop_
_entity_poly.entity_id
_entity_poly.type
_entity_poly.pdbx_seq_one_letter_code
_entity_poly.pdbx_strand_id
1 'polypeptide(L)'
;MDPNASGLAMRLAEAGQSHLLQFWKKLGPKEQADLNHDLQGMDFKEINGFFQKAMETSSSSKQEKMDARMEPVPREVLGSVTRDRESLKDWELTGELHSTVPAHRKCIHTASVYA
;
A
#
# COMPACT_ATOMS: atom_id res chain seq x y z
N MET A 1 9.80 -37.23 4.59
CA MET A 1 9.88 -35.80 4.93
C MET A 1 10.06 -35.07 3.61
N ASP A 2 9.02 -34.41 3.12
CA ASP A 2 9.07 -33.73 1.83
C ASP A 2 10.02 -32.52 1.90
N PRO A 3 11.02 -32.42 1.01
CA PRO A 3 12.08 -31.42 1.10
C PRO A 3 11.57 -29.98 1.00
N ASN A 4 10.42 -29.76 0.34
CA ASN A 4 9.80 -28.43 0.20
C ASN A 4 9.24 -27.88 1.52
N ALA A 5 8.77 -28.76 2.42
CA ALA A 5 8.26 -28.35 3.73
C ALA A 5 9.37 -27.81 4.65
N SER A 6 10.63 -28.22 4.43
CA SER A 6 11.75 -27.81 5.27
C SER A 6 12.12 -26.32 5.11
N GLY A 7 12.10 -25.81 3.87
CA GLY A 7 12.40 -24.41 3.59
C GLY A 7 11.31 -23.46 4.09
N LEU A 8 10.04 -23.84 3.95
CA LEU A 8 8.91 -23.07 4.47
C LEU A 8 8.89 -23.05 6.00
N ALA A 9 9.13 -24.19 6.64
CA ALA A 9 9.17 -24.29 8.11
C ALA A 9 10.27 -23.39 8.71
N MET A 10 11.44 -23.31 8.07
CA MET A 10 12.53 -22.43 8.50
C MET A 10 12.16 -20.95 8.38
N ARG A 11 11.58 -20.53 7.24
CA ARG A 11 11.10 -19.14 7.04
C ARG A 11 10.06 -18.73 8.07
N LEU A 12 9.11 -19.62 8.37
CA LEU A 12 8.08 -19.39 9.39
C LEU A 12 8.70 -19.32 10.78
N ALA A 13 9.69 -20.16 11.09
CA ALA A 13 10.38 -20.13 12.38
C ALA A 13 11.18 -18.85 12.58
N GLU A 14 11.90 -18.38 11.55
CA GLU A 14 12.61 -17.09 11.58
C GLU A 14 11.67 -15.90 11.83
N ALA A 15 10.44 -15.96 11.31
CA ALA A 15 9.42 -14.95 11.53
C ALA A 15 8.59 -15.16 12.81
N GLY A 16 8.86 -16.19 13.61
CA GLY A 16 8.08 -16.51 14.82
C GLY A 16 6.66 -17.04 14.54
N GLN A 17 6.37 -17.45 13.32
CA GLN A 17 5.06 -17.91 12.83
C GLN A 17 4.96 -19.44 12.70
N SER A 18 5.81 -20.19 13.42
CA SER A 18 5.84 -21.67 13.39
C SER A 18 4.50 -22.33 13.73
N HIS A 19 3.62 -21.63 14.42
CA HIS A 19 2.31 -22.15 14.83
C HIS A 19 1.40 -22.48 13.62
N LEU A 20 1.63 -21.86 12.46
CA LEU A 20 0.87 -22.14 11.24
C LEU A 20 1.03 -23.58 10.74
N LEU A 21 2.12 -24.27 11.13
CA LEU A 21 2.37 -25.67 10.78
C LEU A 21 1.97 -26.66 11.87
N GLN A 22 1.34 -26.23 12.97
CA GLN A 22 0.96 -27.10 14.10
C GLN A 22 0.09 -28.29 13.67
N PHE A 23 -0.78 -28.09 12.68
CA PHE A 23 -1.71 -29.11 12.19
C PHE A 23 -1.29 -29.73 10.86
N TRP A 24 -0.07 -29.46 10.39
CA TRP A 24 0.42 -29.93 9.09
C TRP A 24 0.23 -31.44 8.88
N LYS A 25 0.50 -32.25 9.91
CA LYS A 25 0.37 -33.72 9.87
C LYS A 25 -1.08 -34.22 9.83
N LYS A 26 -2.07 -33.36 10.11
CA LYS A 26 -3.50 -33.69 10.07
C LYS A 26 -4.14 -33.36 8.72
N LEU A 27 -3.45 -32.58 7.88
CA LEU A 27 -3.93 -32.17 6.57
C LEU A 27 -3.70 -33.26 5.52
N GLY A 28 -4.64 -33.41 4.60
CA GLY A 28 -4.47 -34.25 3.43
C GLY A 28 -3.45 -33.67 2.43
N PRO A 29 -3.00 -34.46 1.44
CA PRO A 29 -1.97 -34.02 0.49
C PRO A 29 -2.35 -32.77 -0.32
N LYS A 30 -3.64 -32.64 -0.67
CA LYS A 30 -4.16 -31.46 -1.39
C LYS A 30 -4.15 -30.21 -0.50
N GLU A 31 -4.64 -30.34 0.72
CA GLU A 31 -4.69 -29.22 1.69
C GLU A 31 -3.28 -28.74 2.06
N GLN A 32 -2.31 -29.66 2.14
CA GLN A 32 -0.89 -29.31 2.33
C GLN A 32 -0.34 -28.52 1.13
N ALA A 33 -0.68 -28.91 -0.10
CA ALA A 33 -0.24 -28.20 -1.30
C ALA A 33 -0.84 -26.79 -1.38
N ASP A 34 -2.13 -26.65 -1.11
CA ASP A 34 -2.84 -25.37 -1.10
C ASP A 34 -2.26 -24.44 -0.01
N LEU A 35 -2.09 -24.94 1.22
CA LEU A 35 -1.50 -24.17 2.32
C LEU A 35 -0.05 -23.75 2.02
N ASN A 36 0.75 -24.63 1.43
CA ASN A 36 2.12 -24.29 1.04
C ASN A 36 2.15 -23.18 -0.01
N HIS A 37 1.28 -23.25 -1.02
CA HIS A 37 1.19 -22.24 -2.06
C HIS A 37 0.88 -20.85 -1.47
N ASP A 38 -0.11 -20.79 -0.59
CA ASP A 38 -0.52 -19.54 0.05
C ASP A 38 0.61 -18.95 0.91
N LEU A 39 1.28 -19.79 1.71
CA LEU A 39 2.36 -19.35 2.58
C LEU A 39 3.63 -18.95 1.81
N GLN A 40 3.83 -19.42 0.57
CA GLN A 40 4.97 -19.01 -0.25
C GLN A 40 4.83 -17.58 -0.80
N GLY A 41 3.60 -17.13 -1.08
CA GLY A 41 3.30 -15.79 -1.57
C GLY A 41 3.36 -14.69 -0.50
N MET A 42 3.52 -15.06 0.78
CA MET A 42 3.53 -14.13 1.90
C MET A 42 4.95 -13.75 2.35
N ASP A 43 5.14 -12.47 2.66
CA ASP A 43 6.31 -11.98 3.40
C ASP A 43 5.97 -11.78 4.88
N PHE A 44 6.32 -12.77 5.69
CA PHE A 44 6.06 -12.75 7.13
C PHE A 44 6.85 -11.67 7.89
N LYS A 45 7.99 -11.20 7.37
CA LYS A 45 8.76 -10.13 8.03
C LYS A 45 8.03 -8.80 7.87
N GLU A 46 7.51 -8.53 6.67
CA GLU A 46 6.73 -7.33 6.40
C GLU A 46 5.41 -7.32 7.18
N ILE A 47 4.68 -8.44 7.16
CA ILE A 47 3.41 -8.59 7.89
C ILE A 47 3.60 -8.35 9.40
N ASN A 48 4.65 -8.94 9.99
CA ASN A 48 4.97 -8.71 11.40
C ASN A 48 5.28 -7.23 11.68
N GLY A 49 5.99 -6.55 10.77
CA GLY A 49 6.27 -5.13 10.87
C GLY A 49 5.00 -4.27 10.84
N PHE A 50 4.02 -4.61 9.98
CA PHE A 50 2.73 -3.93 9.97
C PHE A 50 1.94 -4.18 11.26
N PHE A 51 1.91 -5.42 11.73
CA PHE A 51 1.24 -5.77 12.98
C PHE A 51 1.83 -5.00 14.17
N GLN A 52 3.15 -4.98 14.30
CA GLN A 52 3.83 -4.24 15.36
C GLN A 52 3.50 -2.75 15.31
N LYS A 53 3.61 -2.10 14.14
CA LYS A 53 3.26 -0.68 13.97
C LYS A 53 1.80 -0.39 14.33
N ALA A 54 0.88 -1.25 13.90
CA ALA A 54 -0.54 -1.10 14.19
C ALA A 54 -0.83 -1.24 15.70
N MET A 55 -0.20 -2.20 16.36
CA MET A 55 -0.34 -2.42 17.81
C MET A 55 0.29 -1.28 18.62
N GLU A 56 1.47 -0.80 18.23
CA GLU A 56 2.13 0.35 18.86
C GLU A 56 1.30 1.63 18.72
N THR A 57 0.74 1.88 17.53
CA THR A 57 -0.11 3.06 17.27
C THR A 57 -1.41 2.99 18.06
N SER A 58 -2.07 1.83 18.10
CA SER A 58 -3.36 1.67 18.78
C SER A 58 -3.27 1.63 20.32
N SER A 59 -2.18 1.07 20.86
CA SER A 59 -1.95 1.01 22.32
C SER A 59 -1.36 2.31 22.89
N SER A 60 -0.86 3.21 22.04
CA SER A 60 -0.40 4.52 22.45
C SER A 60 -1.57 5.42 22.84
N SER A 61 -1.99 5.34 24.09
CA SER A 61 -2.86 6.34 24.76
C SER A 61 -2.26 7.75 24.78
N LYS A 62 -1.03 7.92 24.28
CA LYS A 62 -0.31 9.20 24.11
C LYS A 62 -0.59 9.90 22.79
N GLN A 63 -1.33 9.30 21.85
CA GLN A 63 -1.99 10.10 20.82
C GLN A 63 -3.12 10.87 21.48
N GLU A 64 -2.76 12.01 22.09
CA GLU A 64 -3.65 13.15 22.29
C GLU A 64 -4.58 13.19 21.09
N LYS A 65 -5.90 13.00 21.35
CA LYS A 65 -6.94 12.76 20.34
C LYS A 65 -6.58 13.57 19.11
N MET A 66 -6.17 12.92 18.02
CA MET A 66 -5.69 13.61 16.82
C MET A 66 -6.72 14.67 16.37
N ASP A 67 -7.99 14.37 16.61
CA ASP A 67 -9.15 15.23 16.45
C ASP A 67 -9.08 16.56 17.17
N ALA A 68 -8.41 16.66 18.33
CA ALA A 68 -8.25 17.89 19.10
C ALA A 68 -7.32 18.91 18.41
N ARG A 69 -6.51 18.48 17.44
CA ARG A 69 -5.62 19.33 16.64
C ARG A 69 -6.12 19.55 15.22
N MET A 70 -7.29 19.00 14.87
CA MET A 70 -7.88 19.22 13.55
C MET A 70 -8.44 20.65 13.46
N GLU A 71 -7.95 21.41 12.49
CA GLU A 71 -8.51 22.71 12.11
C GLU A 71 -9.24 22.60 10.78
N PRO A 72 -10.22 23.50 10.51
CA PRO A 72 -10.85 23.58 9.20
C PRO A 72 -9.80 23.77 8.11
N VAL A 73 -9.97 23.05 7.01
CA VAL A 73 -9.12 23.23 5.83
C VAL A 73 -9.21 24.71 5.38
N PRO A 74 -8.09 25.38 5.10
CA PRO A 74 -8.08 26.78 4.67
C PRO A 74 -8.95 27.00 3.42
N ARG A 75 -9.62 28.15 3.34
CA ARG A 75 -10.58 28.43 2.26
C ARG A 75 -9.91 28.57 0.90
N GLU A 76 -8.63 28.93 0.91
CA GLU A 76 -7.79 29.17 -0.26
C GLU A 76 -7.46 27.87 -1.01
N VAL A 77 -7.56 26.73 -0.32
CA VAL A 77 -7.31 25.39 -0.90
C VAL A 77 -8.60 24.58 -1.09
N LEU A 78 -9.77 25.18 -0.77
CA LEU A 78 -11.08 24.56 -0.89
C LEU A 78 -11.84 25.13 -2.09
N GLY A 79 -11.85 24.37 -3.19
CA GLY A 79 -12.77 24.63 -4.30
C GLY A 79 -14.18 24.13 -3.99
N SER A 80 -15.20 24.92 -4.33
CA SER A 80 -16.61 24.58 -4.10
C SER A 80 -17.47 24.89 -5.31
N VAL A 81 -18.24 23.91 -5.78
CA VAL A 81 -19.16 24.06 -6.94
C VAL A 81 -20.20 25.16 -6.73
N THR A 82 -20.60 25.42 -5.48
CA THR A 82 -21.60 26.45 -5.17
C THR A 82 -21.02 27.85 -5.00
N ARG A 83 -19.77 27.96 -4.52
CA ARG A 83 -19.08 29.25 -4.27
C ARG A 83 -18.27 29.73 -5.47
N ASP A 84 -17.65 28.81 -6.19
CA ASP A 84 -16.70 29.09 -7.29
C ASP A 84 -17.33 28.75 -8.65
N ARG A 85 -18.61 29.11 -8.83
CA ARG A 85 -19.39 28.82 -10.04
C ARG A 85 -18.75 29.38 -11.30
N GLU A 86 -18.02 30.48 -11.16
CA GLU A 86 -17.30 31.14 -12.25
C GLU A 86 -16.07 30.33 -12.69
N SER A 87 -15.39 29.67 -11.74
CA SER A 87 -14.21 28.83 -11.98
C SER A 87 -14.54 27.45 -12.55
N LEU A 88 -15.82 27.03 -12.53
CA LEU A 88 -16.23 25.70 -12.99
C LEU A 88 -15.90 25.43 -14.45
N LYS A 89 -16.12 26.43 -15.32
CA LYS A 89 -15.83 26.30 -16.75
C LYS A 89 -14.33 26.16 -17.00
N ASP A 90 -13.52 26.87 -16.23
CA ASP A 90 -12.07 26.81 -16.33
C ASP A 90 -11.52 25.48 -15.79
N TRP A 91 -12.12 24.94 -14.71
CA TRP A 91 -11.79 23.60 -14.20
C TRP A 91 -12.16 22.50 -15.19
N GLU A 92 -13.33 22.58 -15.82
CA GLU A 92 -13.79 21.66 -16.86
C GLU A 92 -12.85 21.69 -18.07
N LEU A 93 -12.57 22.89 -18.60
CA LEU A 93 -11.68 23.08 -19.73
C LEU A 93 -10.24 22.63 -19.44
N THR A 94 -9.74 22.85 -18.22
CA THR A 94 -8.42 22.37 -17.79
C THR A 94 -8.38 20.84 -17.68
N GLY A 95 -9.46 20.21 -17.19
CA GLY A 95 -9.59 18.76 -17.14
C GLY A 95 -9.67 18.12 -18.54
N GLU A 96 -10.41 18.75 -19.45
CA GLU A 96 -10.49 18.34 -20.86
C GLU A 96 -9.14 18.50 -21.57
N LEU A 97 -8.44 19.62 -21.36
CA LEU A 97 -7.12 19.84 -21.95
C LEU A 97 -6.12 18.78 -21.46
N HIS A 98 -6.12 18.43 -20.18
CA HIS A 98 -5.24 17.40 -19.64
C HIS A 98 -5.62 15.97 -20.06
N SER A 99 -6.91 15.67 -20.26
CA SER A 99 -7.37 14.36 -20.74
C SER A 99 -7.20 14.16 -22.25
N THR A 100 -7.10 15.25 -23.01
CA THR A 100 -6.93 15.24 -24.47
C THR A 100 -5.47 15.39 -24.92
N VAL A 101 -4.49 15.61 -24.03
CA VAL A 101 -3.08 15.51 -24.41
C VAL A 101 -2.76 14.04 -24.71
N PRO A 102 -2.50 13.65 -25.98
CA PRO A 102 -1.97 12.32 -26.22
C PRO A 102 -0.63 12.22 -25.49
N ALA A 103 -0.53 11.21 -24.62
CA ALA A 103 0.72 10.81 -23.99
C ALA A 103 1.69 10.29 -25.06
N HIS A 104 2.24 11.18 -25.90
CA HIS A 104 3.33 10.85 -26.80
C HIS A 104 4.19 12.07 -27.10
N ARG A 105 5.49 11.90 -26.81
CA ARG A 105 6.64 12.77 -27.10
C ARG A 105 7.03 13.80 -26.04
N LYS A 106 7.30 13.31 -24.83
CA LYS A 106 8.61 13.57 -24.21
C LYS A 106 9.60 12.52 -24.76
N CYS A 107 10.86 12.90 -24.95
CA CYS A 107 11.95 12.25 -25.72
C CYS A 107 12.00 12.80 -27.16
N ILE A 108 12.94 13.70 -27.51
CA ILE A 108 14.40 13.52 -27.63
C ILE A 108 15.08 14.89 -27.36
N HIS A 109 16.02 15.01 -26.39
CA HIS A 109 17.49 15.16 -26.59
C HIS A 109 17.85 16.03 -27.82
N THR A 110 18.66 17.10 -27.79
CA THR A 110 19.85 17.44 -26.98
C THR A 110 20.31 18.86 -27.38
N ALA A 111 20.90 19.57 -26.43
CA ALA A 111 21.98 20.55 -26.54
C ALA A 111 22.30 21.22 -27.91
N SER A 112 22.29 22.55 -27.93
CA SER A 112 23.41 23.43 -28.36
C SER A 112 23.01 24.89 -28.11
N VAL A 113 23.25 25.44 -26.93
CA VAL A 113 24.35 26.38 -26.61
C VAL A 113 25.37 26.63 -27.75
N TYR A 114 25.66 27.91 -27.99
CA TYR A 114 26.72 28.55 -28.81
C TYR A 114 26.58 28.52 -30.35
N ALA A 115 26.11 29.64 -30.93
CA ALA A 115 26.87 30.56 -31.79
C ALA A 115 25.97 31.74 -32.22
#